data_AF-A0A950IAU5-F1
#
_entry.id   AF-A0A950IAU5-F1
#
_cell.length_a   1.000
_cell.length_b   1.000
_cell.length_c   1.000
_cell.angle_alpha   90.00
_cell.angle_beta   90.00
_cell.angle_gamma   90.00
#
_symmetry.space_group_name_H-M   'P 1'
#
loop_
_entity.id
_entity.type
_entity.pdbx_description
1 polymer ?
#
loop_
_entity_poly.entity_id
_entity_poly.type
_entity_poly.pdbx_seq_one_letter_code
_entity_poly.pdbx_strand_id
1 'polypeptide(L)'
;MSIDLSLIDRSACEIVDLLRGEALTPHDLLDTLAAQAERVESQVNALPTVCWERAHAHADELLKRPVSERGLLCGLPVPIKDLTAVAGVRT
;
A
#
# COMPACT_ATOMS: atom_id res chain seq x y z
N MET A 1 8.53 -11.03 2.07
CA MET A 1 7.82 -12.08 2.84
C MET A 1 6.69 -12.60 1.94
N SER A 2 5.88 -13.59 2.34
CA SER A 2 4.79 -14.07 1.47
C SER A 2 3.53 -13.19 1.57
N ILE A 3 2.68 -13.22 0.53
CA ILE A 3 1.31 -12.70 0.57
C ILE A 3 0.59 -13.23 1.81
N ASP A 4 0.00 -12.33 2.61
CA ASP A 4 -0.78 -12.66 3.81
C ASP A 4 -2.10 -11.87 3.80
N LEU A 5 -3.18 -12.51 3.33
CA LEU A 5 -4.48 -11.88 3.23
C LEU A 5 -5.07 -11.48 4.60
N SER A 6 -4.58 -11.99 5.73
CA SER A 6 -5.07 -11.57 7.05
C SER A 6 -4.72 -10.11 7.38
N LEU A 7 -3.75 -9.51 6.65
CA LEU A 7 -3.37 -8.11 6.84
C LEU A 7 -4.48 -7.13 6.43
N ILE A 8 -5.40 -7.52 5.55
CA ILE A 8 -6.49 -6.63 5.09
C ILE A 8 -7.57 -6.41 6.16
N ASP A 9 -7.64 -7.29 7.17
CA ASP A 9 -8.59 -7.22 8.27
C ASP A 9 -8.06 -6.35 9.44
N ARG A 10 -6.79 -5.91 9.37
CA ARG A 10 -6.16 -5.11 10.42
C ARG A 10 -6.47 -3.63 10.24
N SER A 11 -6.51 -2.91 11.36
CA SER A 11 -6.64 -1.45 11.34
C SER A 11 -5.37 -0.77 10.81
N ALA A 12 -5.53 0.45 10.30
CA ALA A 12 -4.39 1.25 9.84
C ALA A 12 -3.36 1.51 10.97
N CYS A 13 -3.82 1.69 12.22
CA CYS A 13 -2.94 1.89 13.37
C CYS A 13 -2.06 0.66 13.63
N GLU A 14 -2.65 -0.54 13.64
CA GLU A 14 -1.90 -1.79 13.82
C GLU A 14 -0.88 -2.00 12.70
N ILE A 15 -1.26 -1.75 11.44
CA ILE A 15 -0.34 -1.85 10.31
C ILE A 15 0.81 -0.84 10.43
N VAL A 16 0.53 0.40 10.82
CA VAL A 16 1.57 1.41 11.03
C VAL A 16 2.50 1.04 12.18
N ASP A 17 1.99 0.47 13.27
CA ASP A 17 2.81 -0.01 14.38
C ASP A 17 3.72 -1.17 13.94
N LEU A 18 3.22 -2.10 13.11
CA LEU A 18 4.01 -3.18 12.52
C LEU A 18 5.07 -2.66 11.54
N LEU A 19 4.75 -1.67 10.71
CA LEU A 19 5.70 -1.00 9.80
C LEU A 19 6.80 -0.27 10.59
N ARG A 20 6.45 0.40 11.69
CA ARG A 20 7.42 1.08 12.57
C ARG A 20 8.29 0.10 13.33
N GLY A 21 7.75 -1.05 13.72
CA GLY A 21 8.51 -2.14 14.32
C GLY A 21 9.32 -2.95 13.30
N GLU A 22 9.26 -2.61 12.01
CA GLU A 22 9.86 -3.36 10.89
C GLU A 22 9.47 -4.85 10.85
N ALA A 23 8.33 -5.18 11.47
CA ALA A 23 7.72 -6.51 11.41
C ALA A 23 7.03 -6.75 10.06
N LEU A 24 6.71 -5.67 9.34
CA LEU A 24 6.21 -5.67 7.96
C LEU A 24 6.98 -4.62 7.15
N THR A 25 7.01 -4.81 5.84
CA THR A 25 7.46 -3.82 4.87
C THR A 25 6.29 -3.29 4.03
N PRO A 26 6.40 -2.10 3.43
CA PRO A 26 5.41 -1.62 2.47
C PRO A 26 5.18 -2.58 1.30
N HIS A 27 6.20 -3.34 0.88
CA HIS A 27 6.05 -4.35 -0.17
C HIS A 27 5.15 -5.51 0.24
N ASP A 28 5.24 -6.00 1.48
CA ASP A 28 4.37 -7.07 1.96
C ASP A 28 2.89 -6.65 1.90
N LEU A 29 2.62 -5.36 2.15
CA LEU A 29 1.28 -4.77 2.03
C LEU A 29 0.85 -4.62 0.57
N LEU A 30 1.73 -4.13 -0.31
CA LEU A 30 1.42 -3.97 -1.74
C LEU A 30 1.14 -5.31 -2.42
N ASP A 31 1.95 -6.34 -2.14
CA ASP A 31 1.76 -7.69 -2.68
C ASP A 31 0.44 -8.29 -2.18
N THR A 32 0.13 -8.10 -0.90
CA THR A 32 -1.15 -8.55 -0.31
C THR A 32 -2.35 -7.85 -0.95
N LEU A 33 -2.26 -6.53 -1.14
CA LEU A 33 -3.32 -5.75 -1.78
C LEU A 33 -3.48 -6.09 -3.26
N ALA A 34 -2.40 -6.36 -4.00
CA ALA A 34 -2.45 -6.79 -5.39
C ALA A 34 -3.18 -8.14 -5.52
N ALA A 35 -2.83 -9.12 -4.68
CA ALA A 35 -3.51 -10.43 -4.65
C ALA A 35 -5.00 -10.29 -4.29
N GLN A 36 -5.33 -9.39 -3.35
CA GLN A 36 -6.71 -9.12 -2.99
C GLN A 36 -7.47 -8.43 -4.13
N ALA A 37 -6.85 -7.48 -4.84
CA ALA A 37 -7.44 -6.79 -5.98
C ALA A 37 -7.75 -7.76 -7.12
N GLU A 38 -6.81 -8.66 -7.46
CA GLU A 38 -7.04 -9.72 -8.46
C GLU A 38 -8.27 -10.58 -8.13
N ARG A 39 -8.49 -10.86 -6.84
CA ARG A 39 -9.62 -11.68 -6.37
C ARG A 39 -10.97 -10.98 -6.50
N VAL A 40 -11.05 -9.65 -6.31
CA VAL A 40 -12.33 -8.96 -6.10
C VAL A 40 -12.68 -7.91 -7.16
N GLU A 41 -11.71 -7.34 -7.88
CA GLU A 41 -11.96 -6.18 -8.74
C GLU A 41 -12.86 -6.49 -9.93
N SER A 42 -12.90 -7.74 -10.41
CA SER A 42 -13.85 -8.16 -11.46
C SER A 42 -15.32 -8.03 -11.05
N GLN A 43 -15.61 -8.04 -9.75
CA GLN A 43 -16.96 -7.93 -9.19
C GLN A 43 -17.21 -6.56 -8.54
N VAL A 44 -16.18 -6.01 -7.89
CA VAL A 44 -16.29 -4.78 -7.08
C VAL A 44 -15.94 -3.54 -7.89
N ASN A 45 -14.89 -3.60 -8.72
CA ASN A 45 -14.40 -2.49 -9.54
C ASN A 45 -14.16 -1.19 -8.72
N ALA A 46 -13.51 -1.30 -7.56
CA ALA A 46 -13.25 -0.17 -6.66
C ALA A 46 -12.00 0.64 -7.03
N LEU A 47 -11.01 0.02 -7.68
CA LEU A 47 -9.73 0.59 -8.09
C LEU A 47 -9.57 0.50 -9.62
N PRO A 48 -10.37 1.24 -10.40
CA PRO A 48 -10.35 1.15 -11.86
C PRO A 48 -9.03 1.61 -12.49
N THR A 49 -8.30 2.48 -11.79
CA THR A 49 -6.95 2.90 -12.18
C THR A 49 -5.98 2.55 -11.06
N VAL A 50 -5.08 1.59 -11.32
CA VAL A 50 -4.04 1.16 -10.39
C VAL A 50 -2.70 1.77 -10.75
N CYS A 51 -1.84 1.95 -9.74
CA CYS A 51 -0.49 2.50 -9.93
C CYS A 51 0.57 1.64 -9.20
N TRP A 52 0.50 0.31 -9.39
CA TRP A 52 1.35 -0.65 -8.67
C TRP A 52 2.84 -0.36 -8.85
N GLU A 53 3.32 -0.22 -10.08
CA GLU A 53 4.74 0.08 -10.36
C GLU A 53 5.22 1.34 -9.61
N ARG A 54 4.43 2.43 -9.67
CA ARG A 54 4.74 3.67 -8.94
C ARG A 54 4.75 3.45 -7.42
N ALA A 55 3.81 2.66 -6.89
CA ALA A 55 3.74 2.37 -5.47
C ALA A 55 4.97 1.57 -4.99
N HIS A 56 5.42 0.57 -5.75
CA HIS A 56 6.64 -0.18 -5.46
C HIS A 56 7.88 0.72 -5.51
N ALA A 57 8.02 1.57 -6.54
CA ALA A 57 9.14 2.50 -6.63
C ALA A 57 9.19 3.49 -5.45
N HIS A 58 8.04 3.98 -4.98
CA HIS A 58 7.98 4.82 -3.78
C HIS A 58 8.35 4.06 -2.51
N ALA A 59 7.92 2.80 -2.38
CA ALA A 59 8.31 1.93 -1.28
C ALA A 59 9.82 1.69 -1.26
N ASP A 60 10.45 1.42 -2.42
CA ASP A 60 11.90 1.25 -2.54
C ASP A 60 12.66 2.49 -2.03
N GLU A 61 12.26 3.69 -2.48
CA GLU A 61 12.89 4.94 -2.01
C GLU A 61 12.64 5.21 -0.53
N LEU A 62 11.48 4.84 0.00
CA LEU A 62 11.15 5.00 1.42
C LEU A 62 11.99 4.08 2.31
N LEU A 63 12.20 2.83 1.89
CA LEU A 63 12.94 1.82 2.64
C LEU A 63 14.45 2.12 2.75
N LYS A 64 15.00 2.97 1.87
CA LYS A 64 16.38 3.49 2.00
C LYS A 64 16.57 4.41 3.21
N ARG A 65 15.49 4.91 3.81
CA ARG A 65 15.52 5.82 4.95
C ARG A 65 15.38 5.04 6.27
N PRO A 66 15.99 5.52 7.37
CA PRO A 66 15.72 4.95 8.69
C PRO A 66 14.23 5.10 9.03
N VAL A 67 13.68 4.17 9.80
CA VAL A 67 12.24 4.14 10.17
C VAL A 67 11.74 5.48 10.71
N SER A 68 12.54 6.14 11.54
CA SER A 68 12.23 7.45 12.13
C SER A 68 11.98 8.56 11.11
N GLU A 69 12.44 8.38 9.87
CA GLU A 69 12.33 9.35 8.76
C GLU A 69 11.30 8.92 7.69
N ARG A 70 10.58 7.80 7.89
CA ARG A 70 9.57 7.30 6.94
C ARG A 70 8.20 8.00 7.06
N GLY A 71 8.09 9.01 7.93
CA GLY A 71 6.88 9.82 8.12
C GLY A 71 5.78 9.12 8.92
N LEU A 72 4.64 9.81 9.10
CA LEU A 72 3.58 9.40 10.02
C LEU A 72 3.00 8.01 9.71
N LEU A 73 2.81 7.71 8.42
CA LEU A 73 2.20 6.49 7.93
C LEU A 73 3.21 5.37 7.64
N CYS A 74 4.51 5.65 7.75
CA CYS A 74 5.59 4.66 7.65
C CYS A 74 5.53 3.72 6.42
N GLY A 75 4.88 4.14 5.33
CA GLY A 75 4.71 3.36 4.10
C GLY A 75 3.40 2.58 3.97
N LEU A 76 2.38 2.87 4.78
CA LEU A 76 1.01 2.37 4.58
C LEU A 76 0.49 2.72 3.16
N PRO A 77 0.04 1.75 2.35
CA PRO A 77 -0.61 2.02 1.06
C PRO A 77 -1.94 2.77 1.23
N VAL A 78 -2.21 3.72 0.34
CA VAL A 78 -3.45 4.54 0.39
C VAL A 78 -4.07 4.64 -1.00
N PRO A 79 -5.33 4.21 -1.19
CA PRO A 79 -6.09 4.50 -2.40
C PRO A 79 -6.60 5.94 -2.37
N ILE A 80 -6.63 6.60 -3.53
CA ILE A 80 -7.12 7.97 -3.69
C ILE A 80 -8.38 7.96 -4.55
N LYS A 81 -9.43 8.64 -4.10
CA LYS A 81 -10.66 8.79 -4.88
C LYS A 81 -10.40 9.62 -6.12
N ASP A 82 -10.90 9.15 -7.27
CA ASP A 82 -10.72 9.74 -8.60
C ASP A 82 -11.38 11.13 -8.80
N LEU A 83 -11.91 11.73 -7.74
CA LEU A 83 -12.29 13.14 -7.72
C LEU A 83 -11.08 14.06 -7.41
N THR A 84 -10.01 13.48 -6.87
CA THR A 84 -8.80 14.21 -6.48
C THR A 84 -7.73 14.01 -7.54
N ALA A 85 -7.26 15.10 -8.14
CA ALA A 85 -6.20 15.03 -9.13
C ALA A 85 -4.93 14.42 -8.52
N VAL A 86 -4.41 13.36 -9.15
CA VAL A 86 -3.13 12.74 -8.80
C VAL A 86 -2.19 12.90 -9.99
N ALA A 87 -1.02 13.51 -9.78
CA ALA A 87 -0.07 13.78 -10.85
C ALA A 87 0.29 12.50 -11.63
N GLY A 88 0.21 12.58 -12.96
CA GLY A 88 0.51 11.47 -13.87
C GLY A 88 -0.55 10.37 -13.90
N VAL A 89 -1.70 10.54 -13.24
CA VAL A 89 -2.85 9.62 -13.29
C VAL A 89 -3.99 10.31 -14.02
N ARG A 90 -4.65 9.59 -14.92
CA ARG A 90 -5.85 10.11 -15.60
C ARG A 90 -6.92 10.40 -14.54
N THR A 91 -7.54 11.57 -14.65
CA THR A 91 -8.68 12.03 -13.85
C THR A 91 -9.80 12.46 -14.79
#